data_AF-A0A2N4U758-F1
#
_entry.id   AF-A0A2N4U758-F1
#
_cell.length_a   1.000
_cell.length_b   1.000
_cell.length_c   1.000
_cell.angle_alpha   90.00
_cell.angle_beta   90.00
_cell.angle_gamma   90.00
#
_symmetry.space_group_name_H-M   'P 1'
#
loop_
_entity.id
_entity.type
_entity.pdbx_description
1 polymer ?
#
loop_
_entity_poly.entity_id
_entity_poly.type
_entity_poly.pdbx_seq_one_letter_code
_entity_poly.pdbx_strand_id
1 'polypeptide(L)' 'MIWSSPAEFFAMGDYGTYVWGSLGVTIAVIYIECFLLRQRRKGALTQVKHELSLDKRLLNEESS' A
#
# COMPACT_ATOMS: atom_id res chain seq x y z
N MET A 1 9.34 -13.83 -35.70
CA MET A 1 10.27 -14.65 -34.90
C MET A 1 9.67 -14.80 -33.51
N ILE A 2 9.49 -16.04 -33.07
CA ILE A 2 8.84 -16.41 -31.82
C ILE A 2 9.72 -15.95 -30.66
N TRP A 3 9.19 -15.06 -29.81
CA TRP A 3 9.78 -14.73 -28.51
C TRP A 3 9.86 -16.01 -27.69
N SER A 4 11.06 -16.57 -27.58
CA SER A 4 11.22 -17.95 -27.12
C SER A 4 11.49 -18.05 -25.61
N SER A 5 11.84 -16.95 -24.93
CA SER A 5 11.85 -16.96 -23.46
C SER A 5 11.85 -15.56 -22.83
N PRO A 6 11.25 -15.39 -21.65
CA PRO A 6 11.50 -14.25 -20.78
C PRO A 6 12.98 -14.09 -20.41
N ALA A 7 13.76 -15.17 -20.43
CA ALA A 7 15.19 -15.15 -20.09
C ALA A 7 16.01 -14.34 -21.11
N GLU A 8 15.62 -14.27 -22.38
CA GLU A 8 16.27 -13.40 -23.37
C GLU A 8 16.00 -11.90 -23.10
N PHE A 9 14.88 -11.58 -22.46
CA PHE A 9 14.55 -10.22 -22.02
C PHE A 9 15.40 -9.74 -20.83
N PHE A 10 15.72 -10.66 -19.91
CA PHE A 10 16.66 -10.41 -18.83
C PHE A 10 18.12 -10.42 -19.30
N ALA A 11 18.44 -11.26 -20.29
CA ALA A 11 19.79 -11.42 -20.84
C ALA A 11 20.13 -10.42 -21.95
N MET A 12 19.23 -9.46 -22.25
CA MET A 12 19.47 -8.39 -23.23
C MET A 12 20.40 -7.30 -22.66
N GLY A 13 21.59 -7.72 -22.22
CA GLY A 13 22.85 -7.00 -21.94
C GLY A 13 22.77 -5.67 -21.20
N ASP A 14 22.11 -4.67 -21.80
CA ASP A 14 22.14 -3.27 -21.41
C ASP A 14 20.76 -2.62 -21.25
N TYR A 15 19.66 -3.18 -21.81
CA TYR A 15 18.33 -2.57 -21.73
C TYR A 15 17.47 -3.07 -20.58
N GLY A 16 17.68 -4.33 -20.15
CA GLY A 16 16.92 -4.93 -19.07
C GLY A 16 17.09 -4.17 -17.75
N THR A 17 18.29 -3.66 -17.47
CA THR A 17 18.60 -2.90 -16.25
C THR A 17 17.80 -1.60 -16.12
N TYR A 18 17.55 -0.88 -17.23
CA TYR A 18 16.71 0.32 -17.22
C TYR A 18 15.23 0.00 -17.03
N VAL A 19 14.72 -1.05 -17.65
CA VAL A 19 13.31 -1.47 -17.53
C VAL A 19 13.03 -1.96 -16.12
N TRP A 20 13.88 -2.85 -15.60
CA TRP A 20 13.76 -3.37 -14.23
C TRP A 20 14.04 -2.31 -13.18
N GLY A 21 14.98 -1.39 -13.43
CA GLY A 21 15.23 -0.24 -12.57
C GLY A 21 14.00 0.68 -12.49
N SER A 22 13.43 1.07 -13.63
CA SER A 22 12.25 1.96 -13.67
C SER A 22 10.99 1.30 -13.11
N LEU A 23 10.77 0.03 -13.43
CA LEU A 23 9.67 -0.77 -12.88
C LEU A 23 9.84 -0.94 -11.37
N GLY A 24 11.04 -1.27 -10.91
CA GLY A 24 11.39 -1.40 -9.50
C GLY A 24 11.18 -0.10 -8.73
N VAL A 25 11.62 1.04 -9.27
CA VAL A 25 11.39 2.37 -8.68
C VAL A 25 9.89 2.68 -8.62
N THR A 26 9.14 2.40 -9.69
CA THR A 26 7.69 2.63 -9.72
C THR A 26 6.96 1.81 -8.65
N ILE A 27 7.29 0.51 -8.57
CA ILE A 27 6.75 -0.39 -7.55
C ILE A 27 7.13 0.13 -6.16
N ALA A 28 8.39 0.51 -5.93
CA ALA A 28 8.85 1.04 -4.64
C ALA A 28 8.05 2.30 -4.23
N VAL A 29 7.84 3.24 -5.14
CA VAL A 29 7.05 4.45 -4.88
C VAL A 29 5.61 4.10 -4.51
N ILE A 30 4.96 3.19 -5.24
CA ILE A 30 3.59 2.74 -4.93
C ILE A 30 3.53 2.08 -3.54
N TYR A 31 4.50 1.23 -3.21
CA TYR A 31 4.57 0.58 -1.89
C TYR A 31 4.75 1.59 -0.76
N ILE A 32 5.65 2.57 -0.95
CA ILE A 32 5.87 3.66 0.00
C ILE A 32 4.58 4.45 0.19
N GLU A 33 3.93 4.88 -0.89
CA GLU A 33 2.69 5.65 -0.83
C GLU A 33 1.58 4.86 -0.11
N CYS A 34 1.41 3.57 -0.44
CA CYS A 34 0.48 2.68 0.26
C CYS A 34 0.81 2.53 1.75
N PHE A 35 2.09 2.45 2.10
CA PHE A 35 2.53 2.34 3.48
C PHE A 35 2.22 3.62 4.27
N LEU A 36 2.56 4.79 3.71
CA LEU A 36 2.22 6.09 4.31
C LEU A 36 0.70 6.27 4.42
N LEU A 37 -0.07 5.92 3.37
CA LEU A 37 -1.53 5.95 3.42
C LEU A 37 -2.07 5.05 4.52
N ARG A 38 -1.54 3.83 4.67
CA ARG A 38 -1.96 2.91 5.74
C ARG A 38 -1.64 3.46 7.11
N GLN A 39 -0.49 4.10 7.28
CA GLN A 39 -0.10 4.72 8.55
C GLN A 39 -1.03 5.90 8.88
N ARG A 40 -1.36 6.74 7.90
CA ARG A 40 -2.33 7.83 8.05
C ARG A 40 -3.74 7.32 8.35
N ARG A 41 -4.19 6.26 7.66
CA ARG A 41 -5.50 5.62 7.92
C ARG A 41 -5.59 5.04 9.32
N LYS A 42 -4.50 4.48 9.87
CA LYS A 42 -4.47 4.04 11.27
C LYS A 42 -4.69 5.21 12.24
N GLY A 43 -4.15 6.39 11.94
CA GLY A 43 -4.40 7.61 12.74
C GLY A 43 -5.88 8.01 12.76
N ALA A 44 -6.53 8.03 11.59
CA ALA A 44 -7.94 8.39 11.48
C ALA A 44 -8.90 7.34 12.08
N LEU A 45 -8.60 6.05 11.91
CA LEU A 45 -9.44 4.97 12.45
C LEU A 45 -9.40 4.90 13.98
N THR A 46 -8.27 5.26 14.59
CA THR A 46 -8.18 5.33 16.06
C THR A 46 -9.07 6.44 16.62
N GLN A 47 -9.20 7.57 15.92
CA GLN A 47 -10.07 8.68 16.35
C GLN A 47 -11.55 8.28 16.28
N VAL A 48 -11.99 7.69 15.17
CA VAL A 48 -13.38 7.22 15.01
C VAL A 48 -13.75 6.14 16.03
N LYS A 49 -12.82 5.21 16.34
CA LYS A 49 -13.06 4.19 17.38
C LYS A 49 -13.23 4.80 18.76
N HIS A 50 -12.50 5.87 19.06
CA HIS A 50 -12.59 6.53 20.36
C HIS A 50 -13.96 7.20 20.54
N GLU A 51 -14.45 7.93 19.53
CA GLU A 51 -15.78 8.55 19.56
C GLU A 51 -16.90 7.51 19.69
N LEU A 52 -16.83 6.41 18.92
CA LEU A 52 -17.83 5.35 18.99
C LEU A 52 -17.89 4.66 20.35
N SER A 53 -16.75 4.57 21.06
CA SER A 53 -16.68 3.96 22.38
C SER A 53 -17.29 4.83 23.48
N LEU A 54 -17.27 6.15 23.31
CA LEU A 54 -17.90 7.11 24.23
C LEU A 54 -19.41 7.15 24.02
N ASP A 55 -19.85 7.21 22.77
CA ASP A 55 -21.27 7.27 22.41
C ASP A 55 -22.03 6.02 22.89
N LYS A 56 -21.40 4.85 22.74
CA LYS A 56 -21.93 3.58 23.25
C LYS A 56 -22.04 3.53 24.78
N ARG A 57 -21.22 4.31 25.49
CA ARG A 57 -21.22 4.37 26.96
C ARG A 57 -22.37 5.25 27.47
N LEU A 58 -22.61 6.37 26.79
CA LEU A 58 -23.72 7.28 27.09
C LEU A 58 -25.09 6.62 26.84
N LEU A 59 -25.23 5.89 25.73
CA LEU A 59 -26.43 5.11 25.44
C LEU A 59 -26.69 4.01 26.50
N ASN A 60 -25.64 3.45 27.09
CA ASN A 60 -25.76 2.43 28.12
C ASN A 60 -26.08 3.01 29.51
N GLU A 61 -25.72 4.27 29.78
CA GLU A 61 -26.09 5.00 31.00
C GLU A 61 -27.50 5.58 30.92
N GLU A 62 -27.97 6.02 29.75
CA GLU A 62 -29.34 6.55 29.57
C GLU A 62 -30.42 5.44 29.61
N SER A 63 -30.04 4.20 29.28
CA SER A 63 -30.93 3.03 29.27
C SER A 63 -31.08 2.32 30.62
N SER A 64 -30.40 2.78 31.68
CA SER A 64 -30.39 2.15 33.01
C SER A 64 -31.08 2.99 34.07
#